data_AF-A0A7C4UKT7-F1
#
_entry.id   AF-A0A7C4UKT7-F1
#
_cell.length_a   1.000
_cell.length_b   1.000
_cell.length_c   1.000
_cell.angle_alpha   90.00
_cell.angle_beta   90.00
_cell.angle_gamma   90.00
#
_symmetry.space_group_name_H-M   'P 1'
#
loop_
_entity.id
_entity.type
_entity.pdbx_description
1 polymer ?
#
loop_
_entity_poly.entity_id
_entity_poly.type
_entity_poly.pdbx_seq_one_letter_code
_entity_poly.pdbx_strand_id
1 'polypeptide(L)'
;MVNERRWLWAIFVLYFILGVGYSLLMPIWEAPDEPAHYHLAWRVARKGEYATQDLNYEANQPRAFYYLGSFVIRALDKIDTRYSNYYLPVEFKFNLGVRERRFDWNDGNYRFLLGVYALRWVNLLFGALSLWLNWKIFKMIAPDKPT
;
A
#
# COMPACT_ATOMS: atom_id res chain seq x y z
N MET A 1 -33.07 17.62 -5.42
CA MET A 1 -32.56 17.04 -4.17
C MET A 1 -31.35 16.18 -4.48
N VAL A 2 -30.22 16.49 -3.85
CA VAL A 2 -28.97 15.75 -4.00
C VAL A 2 -29.14 14.38 -3.32
N ASN A 3 -28.79 13.29 -4.00
CA ASN A 3 -28.85 11.95 -3.40
C ASN A 3 -27.48 11.60 -2.83
N GLU A 4 -27.33 11.79 -1.52
CA GLU A 4 -26.12 11.52 -0.72
C GLU A 4 -25.45 10.19 -1.10
N ARG A 5 -26.27 9.14 -1.22
CA ARG A 5 -25.77 7.79 -1.53
C ARG A 5 -25.19 7.72 -2.93
N ARG A 6 -25.76 8.43 -3.90
CA ARG A 6 -25.22 8.49 -5.26
C ARG A 6 -23.87 9.20 -5.29
N TRP A 7 -23.70 10.28 -4.53
CA TRP A 7 -22.42 10.98 -4.43
C TRP A 7 -21.37 10.18 -3.68
N LEU A 8 -21.76 9.52 -2.59
CA LEU A 8 -20.87 8.57 -1.90
C LEU A 8 -20.40 7.50 -2.89
N TRP A 9 -21.32 6.88 -3.63
CA TRP A 9 -20.97 5.92 -4.68
C TRP A 9 -20.03 6.51 -5.73
N ALA A 10 -20.29 7.73 -6.21
CA ALA A 10 -19.41 8.40 -7.16
C ALA A 10 -18.00 8.61 -6.58
N ILE A 11 -17.88 9.04 -5.32
CA ILE A 11 -16.61 9.20 -4.62
C ILE A 11 -15.89 7.86 -4.49
N PHE A 12 -16.59 6.78 -4.13
CA PHE A 12 -16.00 5.44 -4.05
C PHE A 12 -15.50 4.95 -5.41
N VAL A 13 -16.30 5.13 -6.47
CA VAL A 13 -15.92 4.76 -7.83
C VAL A 13 -14.68 5.55 -8.26
N LEU A 14 -14.67 6.86 -8.08
CA LEU A 14 -13.51 7.70 -8.40
C LEU A 14 -12.28 7.32 -7.58
N TYR A 15 -12.45 7.09 -6.28
CA TYR A 15 -11.38 6.65 -5.38
C TYR A 15 -10.74 5.34 -5.85
N PHE A 16 -11.56 4.33 -6.20
CA PHE A 16 -11.05 3.06 -6.70
C PHE A 16 -10.43 3.18 -8.08
N ILE A 17 -11.01 3.95 -9.01
CA ILE A 17 -10.42 4.20 -10.33
C ILE A 17 -9.03 4.83 -10.17
N LEU A 18 -8.91 5.87 -9.37
CA LEU A 18 -7.64 6.56 -9.13
C LEU A 18 -6.64 5.68 -8.38
N GLY A 19 -7.07 5.00 -7.32
CA GLY A 19 -6.20 4.15 -6.50
C GLY A 19 -5.71 2.91 -7.26
N VAL A 20 -6.58 2.25 -8.01
CA VAL A 20 -6.20 1.09 -8.84
C VAL A 20 -5.36 1.55 -10.01
N GLY A 21 -5.73 2.67 -10.66
CA GLY A 21 -4.93 3.29 -11.71
C GLY A 21 -3.51 3.62 -11.24
N TYR A 22 -3.38 4.29 -10.08
CA TYR A 22 -2.08 4.53 -9.44
C TYR A 22 -1.35 3.20 -9.18
N SER A 23 -2.03 2.22 -8.58
CA SER A 23 -1.43 0.93 -8.23
C SER A 23 -0.90 0.19 -9.45
N LEU A 24 -1.57 0.27 -10.61
CA LEU A 24 -1.15 -0.44 -11.82
C LEU A 24 -0.13 0.36 -12.66
N LEU A 25 -0.28 1.69 -12.71
CA LEU A 25 0.49 2.55 -13.62
C LEU A 25 1.77 3.11 -13.00
N MET A 26 1.81 3.33 -11.68
CA MET A 26 3.04 3.76 -11.03
C MET A 26 4.00 2.59 -10.91
N PRO A 27 5.22 2.69 -11.49
CA PRO A 27 6.19 1.61 -11.38
C PRO A 27 6.50 1.33 -9.91
N ILE A 28 6.74 0.06 -9.64
CA ILE A 28 7.05 -0.43 -8.30
C ILE A 28 8.36 0.23 -7.83
N TRP A 29 8.43 0.64 -6.57
CA TRP A 29 9.60 1.29 -5.94
C TRP A 29 9.89 2.73 -6.38
N GLU A 30 9.12 3.31 -7.30
CA GLU A 30 9.23 4.73 -7.66
C GLU A 30 8.49 5.64 -6.67
N ALA A 31 7.50 5.10 -5.95
CA ALA A 31 6.86 5.82 -4.86
C ALA A 31 7.85 5.98 -3.68
N PRO A 32 8.01 7.19 -3.10
CA PRO A 32 9.22 7.46 -2.34
C PRO A 32 9.54 6.53 -1.17
N ASP A 33 8.52 6.19 -0.38
CA ASP A 33 8.67 5.37 0.83
C ASP A 33 8.12 3.95 0.67
N GLU A 34 7.56 3.62 -0.50
CA GLU A 34 7.04 2.29 -0.80
C GLU A 34 8.05 1.15 -0.55
N PRO A 35 9.30 1.22 -1.03
CA PRO A 35 10.26 0.14 -0.79
C PRO A 35 10.58 -0.02 0.70
N ALA A 36 10.73 1.09 1.42
CA ALA A 36 10.98 1.07 2.84
C ALA A 36 9.83 0.40 3.61
N HIS A 37 8.57 0.74 3.30
CA HIS A 37 7.40 0.15 3.93
C HIS A 37 7.21 -1.33 3.57
N TYR A 38 7.42 -1.71 2.31
CA TYR A 38 7.32 -3.10 1.90
C TYR A 38 8.37 -3.96 2.59
N HIS A 39 9.62 -3.48 2.68
CA HIS A 39 10.70 -4.17 3.38
C HIS A 39 10.35 -4.47 4.84
N LEU A 40 9.69 -3.57 5.56
CA LEU A 40 9.27 -3.81 6.94
C LEU A 40 8.33 -5.02 7.04
N ALA A 41 7.29 -5.06 6.20
CA ALA A 41 6.35 -6.17 6.16
C ALA A 41 7.03 -7.49 5.71
N TRP A 42 7.88 -7.41 4.68
CA TRP A 42 8.62 -8.55 4.15
C TRP A 42 9.61 -9.13 5.17
N ARG A 43 10.32 -8.28 5.92
CA ARG A 43 11.29 -8.73 6.93
C ARG A 43 10.59 -9.44 8.08
N VAL A 44 9.45 -8.91 8.55
CA VAL A 44 8.63 -9.61 9.55
C VAL A 44 8.13 -10.94 9.00
N ALA A 45 7.75 -11.00 7.72
CA ALA A 45 7.26 -12.22 7.10
C ALA A 45 8.35 -13.30 6.98
N ARG A 46 9.54 -12.94 6.49
CA ARG A 46 10.63 -13.85 6.11
C ARG A 46 11.69 -14.10 7.18
N LYS A 47 11.94 -13.11 8.04
CA LYS A 47 12.95 -13.18 9.11
C LYS A 47 12.34 -13.32 10.49
N GLY A 48 11.04 -13.06 10.63
CA GLY A 48 10.38 -13.06 11.96
C GLY A 48 10.80 -11.88 12.83
N GLU A 49 11.49 -10.90 12.26
CA GLU A 49 12.08 -9.77 12.97
C GLU A 49 11.61 -8.45 12.36
N TYR A 50 11.40 -7.46 13.21
CA TYR A 50 11.15 -6.08 12.78
C TYR A 50 12.48 -5.38 12.50
N ALA A 51 12.54 -4.52 11.48
CA ALA A 51 13.78 -3.81 11.16
C ALA A 51 14.14 -2.79 12.25
N THR A 52 15.44 -2.56 12.45
CA THR A 52 15.93 -1.42 13.24
C THR A 52 15.92 -0.15 12.39
N GLN A 53 15.96 1.02 13.05
CA GLN A 53 16.02 2.31 12.36
C GLN A 53 17.27 2.47 11.48
N ASP A 54 18.41 1.89 11.90
CA ASP A 54 19.65 1.90 11.12
C ASP A 54 19.51 1.14 9.81
N LEU A 55 18.75 0.05 9.83
CA LEU A 55 18.50 -0.77 8.65
C LEU A 55 17.42 -0.15 7.74
N ASN A 56 16.37 0.42 8.33
CA ASN A 56 15.25 1.00 7.60
C ASN A 56 14.76 2.25 8.33
N TYR A 57 14.91 3.41 7.69
CA TYR A 57 14.60 4.70 8.29
C TYR A 57 13.11 4.86 8.66
N GLU A 58 12.22 4.08 8.04
CA GLU A 58 10.78 4.06 8.34
C GLU A 58 10.40 3.13 9.50
N ALA A 59 11.37 2.45 10.12
CA ALA A 59 11.10 1.53 11.23
C ALA A 59 10.49 2.21 12.48
N ASN A 60 10.59 3.54 12.58
CA ASN A 60 9.97 4.30 13.67
C ASN A 60 8.46 4.49 13.53
N GLN A 61 7.88 4.19 12.37
CA GLN A 61 6.44 4.31 12.15
C GLN A 61 5.64 3.26 12.94
N PRO A 62 4.34 3.51 13.20
CA PRO A 62 3.46 2.54 13.86
C PRO A 62 3.46 1.18 13.16
N ARG A 63 3.69 0.12 13.93
CA ARG A 63 4.05 -1.19 13.36
C ARG A 63 2.88 -2.02 12.83
N ALA A 64 1.65 -1.68 13.23
CA ALA A 64 0.46 -2.51 13.00
C ALA A 64 0.25 -2.85 11.53
N PHE A 65 0.45 -1.88 10.63
CA PHE A 65 0.32 -2.08 9.19
C PHE A 65 1.31 -3.12 8.66
N TYR A 66 2.57 -3.09 9.10
CA TYR A 66 3.59 -4.02 8.61
C TYR A 66 3.40 -5.44 9.16
N TYR A 67 2.88 -5.59 10.38
CA TYR A 67 2.47 -6.91 10.88
C TYR A 67 1.31 -7.47 10.05
N LEU A 68 0.30 -6.67 9.73
CA LEU A 68 -0.76 -7.09 8.81
C LEU A 68 -0.21 -7.47 7.43
N GLY A 69 0.62 -6.62 6.85
CA GLY A 69 1.27 -6.89 5.57
C GLY A 69 2.11 -8.16 5.60
N SER A 70 2.76 -8.47 6.73
CA SER A 70 3.53 -9.70 6.89
C SER A 70 2.66 -10.95 6.79
N PHE A 71 1.42 -10.92 7.26
CA PHE A 71 0.48 -12.03 7.09
C PHE A 71 0.11 -12.24 5.63
N VAL A 72 -0.13 -11.14 4.89
CA VAL A 72 -0.40 -11.20 3.45
C VAL A 72 0.80 -11.79 2.69
N ILE A 73 2.01 -11.33 3.00
CA ILE A 73 3.25 -11.86 2.41
C ILE A 73 3.42 -13.35 2.74
N ARG A 74 3.23 -13.76 3.99
CA ARG A 74 3.29 -15.18 4.38
C ARG A 74 2.25 -16.03 3.66
N ALA A 75 1.05 -15.51 3.42
CA ALA A 75 0.01 -16.21 2.67
C ALA A 75 0.43 -16.41 1.20
N LEU A 76 1.03 -15.39 0.57
CA LEU A 76 1.58 -15.51 -0.78
C LEU A 76 2.77 -16.47 -0.83
N ASP A 77 3.65 -16.44 0.17
CA ASP A 77 4.83 -17.32 0.26
C ASP A 77 4.47 -18.80 0.37
N LYS A 78 3.31 -19.13 0.93
CA LYS A 78 2.78 -20.50 0.94
C LYS A 78 2.41 -21.01 -0.45
N ILE A 79 2.09 -20.11 -1.38
CA ILE A 79 1.78 -20.43 -2.77
C ILE A 79 3.08 -20.47 -3.56
N ASP A 80 3.82 -19.36 -3.56
CA ASP A 80 5.12 -19.24 -4.18
C ASP A 80 5.90 -18.07 -3.58
N THR A 81 7.07 -18.35 -3.04
CA THR A 81 7.97 -17.33 -2.47
C THR A 81 8.45 -16.30 -3.49
N ARG A 82 8.37 -16.60 -4.79
CA ARG A 82 8.66 -15.65 -5.85
C ARG A 82 7.65 -14.51 -5.88
N TYR A 83 6.40 -14.70 -5.45
CA TYR A 83 5.37 -13.65 -5.54
C TYR A 83 5.59 -12.46 -4.62
N SER A 84 6.34 -12.65 -3.54
CA SER A 84 6.63 -11.58 -2.57
C SER A 84 8.11 -11.23 -2.52
N ASN A 85 8.92 -11.82 -3.41
CA ASN A 85 10.36 -11.75 -3.29
C ASN A 85 10.82 -10.30 -3.41
N TYR A 86 11.66 -9.89 -2.47
CA TYR A 86 12.10 -8.52 -2.38
C TYR A 86 13.58 -8.45 -2.76
N TYR A 87 13.85 -7.80 -3.89
CA TYR A 87 15.20 -7.42 -4.26
C TYR A 87 15.21 -5.91 -4.40
N LEU A 88 15.81 -5.21 -3.44
CA LEU A 88 15.96 -3.75 -3.50
C LEU A 88 17.44 -3.37 -3.40
N PRO A 89 17.94 -2.43 -4.21
CA PRO A 89 19.34 -2.03 -4.17
C PRO A 89 19.58 -1.16 -2.94
N VAL A 90 20.55 -1.57 -2.12
CA VAL A 90 21.46 -0.88 -1.16
C VAL A 90 20.98 0.37 -0.38
N GLU A 91 20.10 1.22 -0.88
CA GLU A 91 19.67 2.47 -0.22
C GLU A 91 18.14 2.61 -0.15
N PHE A 92 17.61 2.42 1.05
CA PHE A 92 16.22 2.74 1.37
C PHE A 92 15.94 4.24 1.32
N LYS A 93 16.97 5.09 1.46
CA LYS A 93 16.84 6.52 1.71
C LYS A 93 16.61 7.30 0.42
N PHE A 94 15.57 8.15 0.45
CA PHE A 94 15.30 9.26 -0.47
C PHE A 94 15.16 8.91 -1.95
N ASN A 95 13.94 8.60 -2.34
CA ASN A 95 13.48 8.62 -3.73
C ASN A 95 13.06 10.04 -4.21
N LEU A 96 13.34 11.09 -3.42
CA LEU A 96 13.05 12.47 -3.80
C LEU A 96 14.19 13.04 -4.65
N GLY A 97 13.93 13.26 -5.94
CA GLY A 97 14.83 14.00 -6.84
C GLY A 97 15.86 13.15 -7.60
N VAL A 98 15.81 11.82 -7.48
CA VAL A 98 16.64 10.92 -8.30
C VAL A 98 15.96 10.76 -9.67
N ARG A 99 16.65 11.12 -10.75
CA ARG A 99 16.13 11.01 -12.13
C ARG A 99 16.24 9.61 -12.73
N GLU A 100 16.97 8.72 -12.06
CA GLU A 100 17.17 7.35 -12.51
C GLU A 100 15.97 6.48 -12.13
N ARG A 101 15.39 5.82 -13.13
CA ARG A 101 14.38 4.79 -12.94
C ARG A 101 15.01 3.63 -12.14
N ARG A 102 14.48 3.35 -10.95
CA ARG A 102 14.99 2.30 -10.05
C ARG A 102 14.39 0.93 -10.37
N PHE A 103 13.24 0.92 -11.03
CA PHE A 103 12.60 -0.31 -11.49
C PHE A 103 12.35 -0.25 -12.99
N ASP A 104 13.11 -1.04 -13.75
CA ASP A 104 12.87 -1.19 -15.18
C ASP A 104 11.96 -2.38 -15.48
N TRP A 105 11.02 -2.17 -16.38
CA TRP A 105 10.05 -3.17 -16.78
C TRP A 105 10.69 -4.15 -17.75
N ASN A 106 11.28 -5.24 -17.24
CA ASN A 106 11.76 -6.35 -18.05
C ASN A 106 10.96 -7.64 -17.77
N ASP A 107 11.07 -8.63 -18.66
CA ASP A 107 10.39 -9.93 -18.52
C ASP A 107 10.76 -10.69 -17.23
N GLY A 108 11.88 -10.34 -16.60
CA GLY A 108 12.25 -10.84 -15.28
C GLY A 108 11.48 -10.17 -14.14
N ASN A 109 11.00 -8.94 -14.32
CA ASN A 109 10.47 -8.14 -13.23
C ASN A 109 8.93 -8.25 -13.08
N TYR A 110 8.20 -8.72 -14.10
CA TYR A 110 6.73 -8.85 -14.03
C TYR A 110 6.24 -10.04 -13.21
N ARG A 111 7.05 -11.08 -13.02
CA ARG A 111 6.58 -12.39 -12.51
C ARG A 111 6.64 -12.55 -10.99
N PHE A 112 7.28 -11.63 -10.25
CA PHE A 112 7.76 -11.93 -8.89
C PHE A 112 7.41 -10.88 -7.81
N LEU A 113 6.43 -9.99 -8.02
CA LEU A 113 6.13 -8.89 -7.07
C LEU A 113 4.64 -8.67 -6.77
N LEU A 114 3.82 -9.72 -6.85
CA LEU A 114 2.40 -9.68 -6.45
C LEU A 114 2.21 -9.17 -5.01
N GLY A 115 3.17 -9.41 -4.12
CA GLY A 115 3.15 -8.90 -2.75
C GLY A 115 3.00 -7.38 -2.68
N VAL A 116 3.65 -6.64 -3.59
CA VAL A 116 3.58 -5.16 -3.61
C VAL A 116 2.16 -4.71 -3.92
N TYR A 117 1.58 -5.26 -5.00
CA TYR A 117 0.19 -4.98 -5.37
C TYR A 117 -0.79 -5.37 -4.26
N ALA A 118 -0.56 -6.51 -3.61
CA ALA A 118 -1.39 -6.94 -2.49
C ALA A 118 -1.35 -5.92 -1.34
N LEU A 119 -0.18 -5.39 -0.97
CA LEU A 119 -0.08 -4.37 0.06
C LEU A 119 -0.62 -3.01 -0.39
N ARG A 120 -0.43 -2.62 -1.66
CA ARG A 120 -1.10 -1.43 -2.24
C ARG A 120 -2.62 -1.55 -2.09
N TRP A 121 -3.18 -2.71 -2.40
CA TRP A 121 -4.62 -2.93 -2.34
C TRP A 121 -5.15 -3.02 -0.91
N VAL A 122 -4.40 -3.58 0.04
CA VAL A 122 -4.71 -3.46 1.47
C VAL A 122 -4.79 -2.00 1.89
N ASN A 123 -3.83 -1.16 1.45
CA ASN A 123 -3.88 0.28 1.73
C ASN A 123 -5.10 0.95 1.07
N LEU A 124 -5.46 0.57 -0.16
CA LEU A 124 -6.69 1.04 -0.81
C LEU A 124 -7.94 0.69 0.01
N LEU A 125 -8.02 -0.53 0.55
CA LEU A 125 -9.16 -0.95 1.37
C LEU A 125 -9.25 -0.13 2.67
N PHE A 126 -8.12 0.22 3.29
CA PHE A 126 -8.13 1.12 4.45
C PHE A 126 -8.63 2.51 4.11
N GLY A 127 -8.21 3.09 2.97
CA GLY A 127 -8.74 4.38 2.54
C GLY A 127 -10.23 4.33 2.21
N ALA A 128 -10.71 3.25 1.58
CA ALA A 128 -12.15 3.02 1.34
C ALA A 128 -12.93 2.92 2.66
N LEU A 129 -12.41 2.17 3.63
CA LEU A 129 -13.00 2.06 4.97
C LEU A 129 -13.02 3.43 5.67
N SER A 130 -11.94 4.20 5.57
CA SER A 130 -11.86 5.56 6.13
C SER A 130 -12.92 6.48 5.53
N LEU A 131 -13.11 6.47 4.20
CA LEU A 131 -14.17 7.23 3.54
C LEU A 131 -15.57 6.85 4.03
N TRP A 132 -15.83 5.55 4.17
CA TRP A 132 -17.11 5.06 4.69
C TRP A 132 -17.35 5.48 6.15
N LEU A 133 -16.34 5.34 7.01
CA LEU A 133 -16.42 5.74 8.41
C LEU A 133 -16.61 7.24 8.56
N ASN A 134 -15.94 8.06 7.74
CA ASN A 134 -16.14 9.50 7.72
C ASN A 134 -17.58 9.87 7.36
N TRP A 135 -18.16 9.22 6.35
CA TRP A 135 -19.57 9.41 6.01
C TRP A 135 -20.50 9.02 7.18
N LYS A 136 -20.23 7.88 7.84
CA LYS A 136 -21.00 7.45 9.02
C LYS A 136 -20.93 8.45 10.17
N ILE A 137 -19.73 8.92 10.49
CA ILE A 137 -19.49 9.92 11.54
C ILE A 137 -20.25 11.22 11.22
N PHE A 138 -20.21 11.67 9.97
CA PHE A 138 -20.96 12.86 9.56
C PHE A 138 -22.47 12.70 9.82
N LYS A 139 -23.06 11.56 9.46
CA LYS A 139 -24.49 11.30 9.72
C LYS A 139 -24.82 11.20 11.21
N MET A 140 -23.87 10.84 12.07
CA MET A 140 -24.06 10.82 13.52
C MET A 140 -24.01 12.23 14.13
N ILE A 141 -23.09 13.08 13.65
CA ILE A 141 -22.86 14.42 14.20
C ILE A 141 -23.92 15.43 13.68
N ALA A 142 -24.35 15.30 12.42
CA ALA A 142 -25.29 16.21 11.79
C ALA A 142 -26.45 15.45 11.11
N PRO A 143 -27.33 14.78 11.89
CA PRO A 143 -28.38 13.92 11.33
C PRO A 143 -29.39 14.70 10.47
N ASP A 144 -29.64 15.96 10.81
CA ASP A 144 -30.67 16.80 10.17
C ASP A 144 -30.15 17.58 8.95
N LYS A 145 -28.85 17.53 8.66
CA LYS A 145 -28.30 18.21 7.49
C LYS A 145 -28.42 17.32 6.24
N PRO A 146 -28.91 17.86 5.11
CA PRO A 146 -28.79 17.17 3.84
C PRO A 146 -27.31 17.08 3.45
N THR A 147 -26.86 15.88 3.06
CA THR A 147 -25.53 15.65 2.46
C THR A 147 -25.58 15.55 0.94
#